data_AF-A0A410D7J1-F1
#
_entry.id   AF-A0A410D7J1-F1
#
_cell.length_a   1.000
_cell.length_b   1.000
_cell.length_c   1.000
_cell.angle_alpha   90.00
_cell.angle_beta   90.00
_cell.angle_gamma   90.00
#
_symmetry.space_group_name_H-M   'P 1'
#
loop_
_entity.id
_entity.type
_entity.pdbx_description
1 polymer ?
#
loop_
_entity_poly.entity_id
_entity_poly.type
_entity_poly.pdbx_seq_one_letter_code
_entity_poly.pdbx_strand_id
1 'polypeptide(L)'
;MVRRITFRNARLAHWLSDFAATLPQNRFERGIMLYDKHRVWDYHASQNGLHASVEDLHNSFYQVEIKWSNAAGEAAALPNPNAASVTCSCASAAHFCTHSIAVVLYWIMRMDQSGSINESETAVDQGDSPAYQVLESKMKQLASKAAPSFQRLDANKLASHPELQIHLEKIVRQVMAQDHQTSHQQPTENRHSSAH
;
A
#
# COMPACT_ATOMS: atom_id res chain seq x y z
N MET A 1 -16.71 6.18 -21.47
CA MET A 1 -17.87 6.15 -20.56
C MET A 1 -17.32 6.45 -19.17
N VAL A 2 -17.59 7.63 -18.62
CA VAL A 2 -17.13 7.99 -17.27
C VAL A 2 -18.02 7.25 -16.27
N ARG A 3 -17.41 6.49 -15.35
CA ARG A 3 -18.15 5.74 -14.34
C ARG A 3 -18.85 6.74 -13.42
N ARG A 4 -20.13 6.52 -13.11
CA ARG A 4 -20.83 7.36 -12.13
C ARG A 4 -20.22 7.11 -10.75
N ILE A 5 -19.58 8.12 -10.20
CA ILE A 5 -19.11 8.11 -8.81
C ILE A 5 -20.34 8.30 -7.92
N THR A 6 -20.65 7.29 -7.10
CA THR A 6 -21.79 7.31 -6.17
C THR A 6 -21.29 7.46 -4.75
N PHE A 7 -21.84 8.42 -4.02
CA PHE A 7 -21.52 8.64 -2.60
C PHE A 7 -22.68 8.18 -1.72
N ARG A 8 -22.34 7.59 -0.57
CA ARG A 8 -23.29 7.33 0.52
C ARG A 8 -23.53 8.60 1.33
N ASN A 9 -22.49 9.41 1.51
CA ASN A 9 -22.53 10.65 2.28
C ASN A 9 -22.76 11.88 1.37
N ALA A 10 -23.92 12.52 1.52
CA ALA A 10 -24.27 13.73 0.76
C ALA A 10 -23.27 14.88 0.98
N ARG A 11 -22.64 14.98 2.16
CA ARG A 11 -21.64 16.03 2.45
C ARG A 11 -20.39 15.88 1.60
N LEU A 12 -19.92 14.63 1.42
CA LEU A 12 -18.76 14.32 0.58
C LEU A 12 -19.10 14.58 -0.90
N ALA A 13 -20.32 14.23 -1.33
CA ALA A 13 -20.78 14.50 -2.69
C ALA A 13 -20.78 16.01 -3.02
N HIS A 14 -21.33 16.85 -2.12
CA HIS A 14 -21.32 18.31 -2.31
C HIS A 14 -19.90 18.85 -2.31
N TRP A 15 -19.05 18.42 -1.37
CA TRP A 15 -17.66 18.84 -1.34
C TRP A 15 -16.91 18.49 -2.64
N LEU A 16 -17.12 17.29 -3.18
CA LEU A 16 -16.50 16.90 -4.45
C LEU A 16 -17.05 17.73 -5.62
N SER A 17 -18.33 18.05 -5.61
CA SER A 17 -18.95 18.90 -6.62
C SER A 17 -18.35 20.31 -6.61
N ASP A 18 -18.19 20.89 -5.42
CA ASP A 18 -17.58 22.22 -5.25
C ASP A 18 -16.11 22.21 -5.68
N PHE A 19 -15.38 21.16 -5.32
CA PHE A 19 -14.00 20.95 -5.78
C PHE A 19 -13.93 20.79 -7.31
N ALA A 20 -14.82 20.02 -7.92
CA ALA A 20 -14.85 19.81 -9.36
C ALA A 20 -15.18 21.11 -10.11
N ALA A 21 -16.05 21.96 -9.53
CA ALA A 21 -16.45 23.23 -10.13
C ALA A 21 -15.30 24.25 -10.24
N THR A 22 -14.24 24.13 -9.44
CA THR A 22 -13.06 25.01 -9.52
C THR A 22 -12.03 24.55 -10.54
N LEU A 23 -12.22 23.37 -11.14
CA LEU A 23 -11.23 22.72 -12.00
C LEU A 23 -11.64 22.72 -13.48
N PRO A 24 -10.68 22.79 -14.41
CA PRO A 24 -10.95 22.52 -15.82
C PRO A 24 -11.49 21.11 -16.03
N GLN A 25 -12.60 20.98 -16.76
CA GLN A 25 -13.30 19.71 -16.97
C GLN A 25 -12.37 18.61 -17.51
N ASN A 26 -11.55 18.92 -18.52
CA ASN A 26 -10.61 17.97 -19.12
C ASN A 26 -9.61 17.39 -18.11
N ARG A 27 -9.21 18.19 -17.10
CA ARG A 27 -8.27 17.78 -16.07
C ARG A 27 -8.96 16.91 -15.04
N PHE A 28 -10.17 17.27 -14.66
CA PHE A 28 -10.99 16.50 -13.74
C PHE A 28 -11.32 15.11 -14.33
N GLU A 29 -11.74 15.05 -15.60
CA GLU A 29 -11.99 13.79 -16.31
C GLU A 29 -10.75 12.90 -16.41
N ARG A 30 -9.56 13.48 -16.64
CA ARG A 30 -8.30 12.72 -16.61
C ARG A 30 -7.95 12.24 -15.21
N GLY A 31 -8.21 13.04 -14.17
CA GLY A 31 -8.09 12.61 -12.78
C GLY A 31 -8.99 11.43 -12.45
N ILE A 32 -10.26 11.47 -12.89
CA ILE A 32 -11.19 10.34 -12.77
C ILE A 32 -10.63 9.12 -13.50
N MET A 33 -10.10 9.28 -14.71
CA MET A 33 -9.53 8.16 -15.46
C MET A 33 -8.37 7.47 -14.71
N LEU A 34 -7.48 8.24 -14.09
CA LEU A 34 -6.37 7.70 -13.30
C LEU A 34 -6.88 6.95 -12.05
N TYR A 35 -7.88 7.52 -11.38
CA TYR A 35 -8.56 6.87 -10.25
C TYR A 35 -9.24 5.55 -10.67
N ASP A 36 -10.06 5.57 -11.73
CA ASP A 36 -10.80 4.41 -12.25
C ASP A 36 -9.86 3.27 -12.69
N LYS A 37 -8.67 3.60 -13.19
CA LYS A 37 -7.65 2.62 -13.58
C LYS A 37 -6.77 2.15 -12.43
N HIS A 38 -7.11 2.49 -11.18
CA HIS A 38 -6.35 2.11 -9.98
C HIS A 38 -4.87 2.52 -10.05
N ARG A 39 -4.60 3.72 -10.56
CA ARG A 39 -3.22 4.24 -10.78
C ARG A 39 -2.66 5.02 -9.59
N VAL A 40 -3.35 5.03 -8.45
CA VAL A 40 -2.88 5.66 -7.22
C VAL A 40 -2.23 4.57 -6.35
N TRP A 41 -0.95 4.75 -6.08
CA TRP A 41 -0.05 3.84 -5.37
C TRP A 41 0.49 4.49 -4.11
N ASP A 42 0.99 3.69 -3.17
CA ASP A 42 1.68 4.14 -1.95
C ASP A 42 0.93 5.27 -1.23
N TYR A 43 -0.40 5.14 -1.16
CA TYR A 43 -1.26 6.17 -0.60
C TYR A 43 -1.16 6.20 0.92
N HIS A 44 -0.96 7.39 1.46
CA HIS A 44 -0.93 7.69 2.88
C HIS A 44 -1.77 8.94 3.17
N ALA A 45 -2.74 8.79 4.09
CA ALA A 45 -3.51 9.91 4.63
C ALA A 45 -3.07 10.20 6.05
N SER A 46 -2.90 11.48 6.36
CA SER A 46 -2.69 12.00 7.70
C SER A 46 -3.73 13.08 7.99
N GLN A 47 -3.86 13.49 9.25
CA GLN A 47 -4.74 14.60 9.64
C GLN A 47 -4.45 15.89 8.84
N ASN A 48 -3.18 16.12 8.49
CA ASN A 48 -2.72 17.37 7.91
C ASN A 48 -2.44 17.27 6.40
N GLY A 49 -2.68 16.12 5.77
CA GLY A 49 -2.38 15.98 4.35
C GLY A 49 -2.42 14.57 3.80
N LEU A 50 -2.28 14.51 2.48
CA LEU A 50 -2.26 13.31 1.67
C LEU A 50 -0.90 13.19 0.98
N HIS A 51 -0.41 11.96 0.88
CA HIS A 51 0.76 11.62 0.09
C HIS A 51 0.46 10.38 -0.75
N ALA A 52 0.87 10.37 -2.01
CA ALA A 52 0.73 9.20 -2.87
C ALA A 52 1.68 9.27 -4.07
N SER A 53 1.98 8.09 -4.61
CA SER A 53 2.60 7.92 -5.92
C SER A 53 1.51 7.69 -6.97
N VAL A 54 1.52 8.40 -8.09
CA VAL A 54 0.52 8.25 -9.15
C VAL A 54 1.18 7.84 -10.44
N GLU A 55 0.71 6.75 -11.03
CA GLU A 55 1.18 6.23 -12.30
C GLU A 55 0.38 6.85 -13.46
N ASP A 56 1.04 7.58 -14.35
CA ASP A 56 0.39 8.09 -15.56
C ASP A 56 0.20 6.99 -16.61
N LEU A 57 -0.56 7.28 -17.67
CA LEU A 57 -0.83 6.35 -18.77
C LEU A 57 0.41 5.83 -19.50
N HIS A 58 1.54 6.52 -19.36
CA HIS A 58 2.84 6.16 -19.93
C HIS A 58 3.74 5.40 -18.94
N ASN A 59 3.15 4.82 -17.87
CA ASN A 59 3.86 4.09 -16.80
C ASN A 59 4.96 4.93 -16.12
N SER A 60 4.77 6.24 -16.07
CA SER A 60 5.65 7.18 -15.35
C SER A 60 5.03 7.49 -14.00
N PHE A 61 5.84 7.50 -12.94
CA PHE A 61 5.37 7.74 -11.58
C PHE A 61 5.61 9.18 -11.15
N TYR A 62 4.61 9.78 -10.53
CA TYR A 62 4.65 11.13 -10.01
C TYR A 62 4.32 11.13 -8.52
N GLN A 63 5.13 11.83 -7.73
CA GLN A 63 4.91 12.03 -6.32
C GLN A 63 3.94 13.19 -6.12
N VAL A 64 2.90 12.96 -5.34
CA VAL A 64 1.89 13.95 -4.98
C VAL A 64 1.89 14.12 -3.47
N GLU A 65 1.94 15.37 -3.03
CA GLU A 65 1.80 15.77 -1.63
C GLU A 65 0.75 16.89 -1.57
N ILE A 66 -0.25 16.72 -0.72
CA ILE A 66 -1.31 17.71 -0.48
C ILE A 66 -1.33 17.98 1.02
N LYS A 67 -1.04 19.21 1.44
CA LYS A 67 -1.16 19.63 2.84
C LYS A 67 -2.39 20.50 3.02
N TRP A 68 -3.20 20.16 4.00
CA TRP A 68 -4.35 20.97 4.37
C TRP A 68 -3.90 22.07 5.33
N SER A 69 -4.31 23.31 5.10
CA SER A 69 -3.91 24.47 5.92
C SER A 69 -4.64 24.57 7.26
N ASN A 70 -5.63 23.73 7.51
CA ASN A 70 -6.41 23.76 8.74
C ASN A 70 -6.11 22.52 9.57
N ALA A 71 -5.34 22.71 10.64
CA ALA A 71 -5.35 21.85 11.80
C ALA A 71 -6.79 21.78 12.34
N ALA A 72 -7.35 20.58 12.45
CA ALA A 72 -8.66 20.36 13.03
C ALA A 72 -8.64 20.70 14.53
N GLY A 73 -8.93 21.98 14.84
CA GLY A 73 -9.42 22.37 16.17
C GLY A 73 -10.92 22.08 16.34
N GLU A 74 -11.62 21.64 15.29
CA GLU A 74 -13.00 21.18 15.37
C GLU A 74 -13.19 19.92 14.53
N ALA A 75 -13.57 18.83 15.20
CA ALA A 75 -13.65 17.46 14.68
C ALA A 75 -14.74 17.22 13.62
N ALA A 76 -15.12 18.20 12.79
CA ALA A 76 -16.29 18.08 11.92
C ALA A 76 -16.19 18.67 10.50
N ALA A 77 -15.24 19.55 10.16
CA ALA A 77 -15.22 20.22 8.85
C ALA A 77 -14.30 19.54 7.84
N LEU A 78 -14.78 19.30 6.61
CA LEU A 78 -13.92 18.86 5.49
C LEU A 78 -12.93 19.98 5.13
N PRO A 79 -11.67 19.66 4.77
CA PRO A 79 -10.66 20.66 4.42
C PRO A 79 -11.09 21.48 3.20
N ASN A 80 -10.75 22.76 3.18
CA ASN A 80 -10.97 23.61 2.02
C ASN A 80 -9.90 23.33 0.94
N PRO A 81 -10.27 22.86 -0.26
CA PRO A 81 -9.30 22.58 -1.33
C PRO A 81 -8.49 23.80 -1.76
N ASN A 82 -9.09 24.99 -1.76
CA ASN A 82 -8.44 26.22 -2.24
C ASN A 82 -7.35 26.74 -1.29
N ALA A 83 -7.38 26.28 -0.03
CA ALA A 83 -6.39 26.63 0.96
C ALA A 83 -5.29 25.55 1.08
N ALA A 84 -5.38 24.47 0.30
CA ALA A 84 -4.42 23.38 0.35
C ALA A 84 -3.09 23.78 -0.29
N SER A 85 -1.97 23.32 0.26
CA SER A 85 -0.69 23.36 -0.42
C SER A 85 -0.51 22.06 -1.21
N VAL A 86 -0.49 22.16 -2.54
CA VAL A 86 -0.41 21.00 -3.43
C VAL A 86 0.93 21.02 -4.14
N THR A 87 1.70 19.95 -3.98
CA THR A 87 2.97 19.72 -4.64
C THR A 87 2.88 18.44 -5.45
N CYS A 88 3.29 18.50 -6.71
CA CYS A 88 3.39 17.32 -7.56
C CYS A 88 4.70 17.36 -8.35
N SER A 89 5.37 16.22 -8.51
CA SER A 89 6.62 16.12 -9.28
C SER A 89 6.43 16.21 -10.80
N CYS A 90 5.20 16.39 -11.30
CA CYS A 90 4.94 16.59 -12.73
C CYS A 90 5.23 18.04 -13.16
N ALA A 91 5.47 18.26 -14.46
CA ALA A 91 5.78 19.59 -15.01
C ALA A 91 4.59 20.58 -15.08
N SER A 92 3.46 20.26 -14.46
CA SER A 92 2.25 21.10 -14.50
C SER A 92 2.38 22.29 -13.54
N ALA A 93 2.18 23.50 -14.06
CA ALA A 93 2.06 24.72 -13.23
C ALA A 93 0.69 24.88 -12.56
N ALA A 94 -0.26 23.98 -12.84
CA ALA A 94 -1.59 24.06 -12.24
C ALA A 94 -1.57 23.69 -10.75
N HIS A 95 -2.32 24.44 -9.94
CA HIS A 95 -2.49 24.17 -8.51
C HIS A 95 -2.95 22.74 -8.23
N PHE A 96 -4.00 22.28 -8.94
CA PHE A 96 -4.34 20.87 -9.01
C PHE A 96 -4.07 20.34 -10.42
N CYS A 97 -3.12 19.41 -10.53
CA CYS A 97 -2.81 18.65 -11.74
C CYS A 97 -3.68 17.38 -11.82
N THR A 98 -3.62 16.64 -12.92
CA THR A 98 -4.38 15.39 -13.08
C THR A 98 -4.06 14.35 -12.00
N HIS A 99 -2.79 14.28 -11.57
CA HIS A 99 -2.34 13.36 -10.54
C HIS A 99 -2.90 13.72 -9.17
N SER A 100 -2.85 15.01 -8.78
CA SER A 100 -3.39 15.43 -7.49
C SER A 100 -4.90 15.29 -7.41
N ILE A 101 -5.63 15.51 -8.51
CA ILE A 101 -7.06 15.23 -8.58
C ILE A 101 -7.33 13.74 -8.33
N ALA A 102 -6.56 12.83 -8.93
CA ALA A 102 -6.72 11.40 -8.70
C ALA A 102 -6.52 11.01 -7.23
N VAL A 103 -5.56 11.64 -6.54
CA VAL A 103 -5.32 11.44 -5.10
C VAL A 103 -6.48 11.96 -4.25
N VAL A 104 -7.04 13.13 -4.58
CA VAL A 104 -8.23 13.68 -3.89
C VAL A 104 -9.45 12.76 -4.09
N LEU A 105 -9.65 12.26 -5.31
CA LEU A 105 -10.71 11.31 -5.62
C LEU A 105 -10.55 10.01 -4.83
N TYR A 106 -9.32 9.47 -4.77
CA TYR A 106 -9.03 8.28 -3.98
C TYR A 106 -9.36 8.48 -2.50
N TRP A 107 -8.91 9.61 -1.93
CA TRP A 107 -9.18 9.98 -0.54
C TRP A 107 -10.67 10.10 -0.24
N ILE A 108 -11.43 10.85 -1.03
CA ILE A 108 -12.85 11.09 -0.74
C ILE A 108 -13.69 9.83 -0.89
N MET A 109 -13.36 8.98 -1.87
CA MET A 109 -14.03 7.69 -2.06
C MET A 109 -13.72 6.73 -0.93
N ARG A 110 -12.50 6.76 -0.39
CA ARG A 110 -12.13 5.98 0.78
C ARG A 110 -12.86 6.45 2.02
N MET A 111 -12.98 7.76 2.26
CA MET A 111 -13.78 8.32 3.36
C MET A 111 -15.26 7.95 3.28
N ASP A 112 -15.83 7.90 2.08
CA ASP A 112 -17.23 7.49 1.88
C ASP A 112 -17.44 6.00 2.23
N GLN A 113 -16.42 5.17 2.00
CA GLN A 113 -16.45 3.74 2.29
C GLN A 113 -16.18 3.43 3.77
N SER A 114 -15.27 4.15 4.44
CA SER A 114 -14.88 3.90 5.83
C SER A 114 -15.86 4.43 6.86
N GLY A 115 -16.80 5.33 6.48
CA GLY A 115 -17.87 5.81 7.35
C GLY A 115 -17.44 6.68 8.54
N SER A 116 -16.14 6.90 8.77
CA SER A 116 -15.61 7.77 9.83
C SER A 116 -14.25 8.36 9.46
N ILE A 117 -14.06 9.63 9.81
CA ILE A 117 -12.76 10.31 9.86
C ILE A 117 -12.07 9.78 11.13
N ASN A 118 -11.11 8.86 11.02
CA ASN A 118 -10.18 8.59 12.11
C ASN A 118 -8.77 8.30 11.57
N GLU A 119 -7.85 9.03 12.20
CA GLU A 119 -6.39 8.99 12.32
C GLU A 119 -5.56 7.99 11.49
N SER A 120 -4.59 8.55 10.76
CA SER A 120 -3.35 7.92 10.28
C SER A 120 -3.50 6.48 9.80
N GLU A 121 -4.27 6.31 8.72
CA GLU A 121 -4.32 5.04 8.01
C GLU A 121 -3.13 4.94 7.05
N THR A 122 -2.10 4.22 7.48
CA THR A 122 -1.11 3.64 6.58
C THR A 122 -1.80 2.66 5.63
N ALA A 123 -1.26 2.52 4.42
CA ALA A 123 -1.78 1.68 3.34
C ALA A 123 -2.45 0.40 3.87
N VAL A 124 -3.78 0.37 3.83
CA VAL A 124 -4.54 -0.83 4.17
C VAL A 124 -4.30 -1.84 3.06
N ASP A 125 -3.43 -2.79 3.42
CA ASP A 125 -3.56 -4.23 3.24
C ASP A 125 -4.44 -4.67 2.06
N GLN A 126 -3.79 -5.07 0.97
CA GLN A 126 -4.44 -5.82 -0.12
C GLN A 126 -4.81 -7.26 0.29
N GLY A 127 -4.67 -7.62 1.58
CA GLY A 127 -4.95 -8.95 2.14
C GLY A 127 -6.41 -9.42 2.06
N ASP A 128 -7.36 -8.52 1.83
CA ASP A 128 -8.80 -8.87 1.78
C ASP A 128 -9.33 -9.18 0.37
N SER A 129 -8.48 -9.13 -0.67
CA SER A 129 -8.92 -9.60 -1.99
C SER A 129 -8.99 -11.14 -2.00
N PRO A 130 -10.14 -11.76 -2.35
CA PRO A 130 -10.24 -13.21 -2.47
C PRO A 130 -9.21 -13.78 -3.46
N ALA A 131 -8.83 -12.98 -4.48
CA ALA A 131 -7.78 -13.35 -5.43
C ALA A 131 -6.38 -13.36 -4.80
N TYR A 132 -6.12 -12.46 -3.85
CA TYR A 132 -4.85 -12.41 -3.12
C TYR A 132 -4.73 -13.59 -2.15
N GLN A 133 -5.80 -13.92 -1.41
CA GLN A 133 -5.83 -15.10 -0.52
C GLN A 133 -5.60 -16.41 -1.31
N VAL A 134 -6.16 -16.51 -2.52
CA VAL A 134 -5.91 -17.65 -3.43
C VAL A 134 -4.46 -17.68 -3.91
N LEU A 135 -3.87 -16.52 -4.22
CA LEU A 135 -2.46 -16.45 -4.63
C LEU A 135 -1.51 -16.78 -3.46
N GLU A 136 -1.78 -16.24 -2.28
CA GLU A 136 -1.00 -16.46 -1.06
C GLU A 136 -1.05 -17.92 -0.62
N SER A 137 -2.24 -18.53 -0.61
CA SER A 137 -2.40 -19.96 -0.29
C SER A 137 -1.67 -20.84 -1.31
N LYS A 138 -1.75 -20.52 -2.60
CA LYS A 138 -0.99 -21.21 -3.66
C LYS A 138 0.51 -21.03 -3.48
N MET A 139 0.97 -19.84 -3.10
CA MET A 139 2.39 -19.57 -2.83
C MET A 139 2.89 -20.33 -1.61
N LYS A 140 2.14 -20.35 -0.50
CA LYS A 140 2.44 -21.15 0.69
C LYS A 140 2.52 -22.64 0.37
N GLN A 141 1.60 -23.16 -0.47
CA GLN A 141 1.62 -24.55 -0.91
C GLN A 141 2.82 -24.88 -1.81
N LEU A 142 3.25 -23.95 -2.66
CA LEU A 142 4.44 -24.13 -3.49
C LEU A 142 5.72 -24.03 -2.66
N ALA A 143 5.76 -23.12 -1.69
CA ALA A 143 6.88 -22.97 -0.77
C ALA A 143 7.05 -24.19 0.14
N SER A 144 5.96 -24.78 0.64
CA SER A 144 6.04 -26.00 1.48
C SER A 144 6.47 -27.24 0.69
N LYS A 145 6.24 -27.26 -0.62
CA LYS A 145 6.68 -28.33 -1.54
C LYS A 145 8.05 -28.08 -2.15
N ALA A 146 8.58 -26.87 -2.02
CA ALA A 146 9.87 -26.49 -2.54
C ALA A 146 10.97 -27.00 -1.59
N ALA A 147 11.89 -27.81 -2.12
CA ALA A 147 13.14 -28.11 -1.41
C ALA A 147 13.82 -26.78 -1.03
N PRO A 148 14.30 -26.63 0.22
CA PRO A 148 14.98 -25.43 0.70
C PRO A 148 16.05 -24.97 -0.30
N SER A 149 16.19 -23.65 -0.47
CA SER A 149 17.10 -23.06 -1.47
C SER A 149 18.54 -23.54 -1.32
N PHE A 150 19.00 -23.87 -0.10
CA PHE A 150 20.33 -24.42 0.15
C PHE A 150 20.55 -25.82 -0.43
N GLN A 151 19.51 -26.64 -0.62
CA GLN A 151 19.64 -27.97 -1.26
C GLN A 151 19.80 -27.88 -2.78
N ARG A 152 19.42 -26.75 -3.39
CA ARG A 152 19.60 -26.49 -4.83
C ARG A 152 20.85 -25.67 -5.13
N LEU A 153 21.60 -25.28 -4.10
CA LEU A 153 22.83 -24.53 -4.24
C LEU A 153 23.93 -25.47 -4.75
N ASP A 154 24.21 -25.40 -6.05
CA ASP A 154 25.35 -26.09 -6.65
C ASP A 154 26.62 -25.26 -6.44
N ALA A 155 27.34 -25.54 -5.35
CA ALA A 155 28.57 -24.84 -4.99
C ALA A 155 29.65 -24.93 -6.10
N ASN A 156 29.59 -25.95 -6.97
CA ASN A 156 30.54 -26.09 -8.08
C ASN A 156 30.31 -25.07 -9.20
N LYS A 157 29.11 -24.47 -9.28
CA LYS A 157 28.81 -23.37 -10.23
C LYS A 157 29.26 -22.00 -9.73
N LEU A 158 29.66 -21.89 -8.46
CA LEU A 158 30.19 -20.66 -7.85
C LEU A 158 31.73 -20.56 -7.92
N ALA A 159 32.39 -21.47 -8.66
CA ALA A 159 33.85 -21.61 -8.75
C ALA A 159 34.61 -20.38 -9.31
N SER A 160 33.96 -19.25 -9.59
CA SER A 160 34.63 -18.03 -10.02
C SER A 160 35.30 -17.24 -8.88
N HIS A 161 34.98 -17.49 -7.61
CA HIS A 161 35.54 -16.70 -6.49
C HIS A 161 35.72 -17.51 -5.18
N PRO A 162 36.95 -17.91 -4.81
CA PRO A 162 37.23 -18.76 -3.65
C PRO A 162 36.85 -18.10 -2.30
N GLU A 163 36.93 -16.77 -2.19
CA GLU A 163 36.53 -16.02 -0.99
C GLU A 163 35.01 -16.09 -0.72
N LEU A 164 34.20 -16.07 -1.77
CA LEU A 164 32.74 -16.19 -1.63
C LEU A 164 32.33 -17.60 -1.19
N GLN A 165 33.09 -18.62 -1.57
CA GLN A 165 32.83 -20.00 -1.18
C GLN A 165 33.02 -20.22 0.32
N ILE A 166 34.10 -19.67 0.89
CA ILE A 166 34.37 -19.75 2.34
C ILE A 166 33.27 -19.05 3.15
N HIS A 167 32.84 -17.87 2.68
CA HIS A 167 31.80 -17.11 3.35
C HIS A 167 30.43 -17.81 3.28
N LEU A 168 30.11 -18.40 2.14
CA LEU A 168 28.84 -19.11 1.91
C LEU A 168 28.77 -20.41 2.72
N GLU A 169 29.84 -21.19 2.79
CA GLU A 169 29.90 -22.40 3.64
C GLU A 169 29.67 -22.07 5.11
N LYS A 170 30.23 -20.94 5.58
CA LYS A 170 30.02 -20.47 6.95
C LYS A 170 28.56 -20.14 7.23
N ILE A 171 27.90 -19.43 6.32
CA ILE A 171 26.46 -19.09 6.42
C ILE A 171 25.61 -20.37 6.41
N VAL A 172 25.86 -21.30 5.48
CA VAL A 172 25.10 -22.55 5.37
C VAL A 172 25.22 -23.38 6.66
N ARG A 173 26.43 -23.52 7.23
CA ARG A 173 26.60 -24.24 8.51
C ARG A 173 25.85 -23.58 9.66
N GLN A 174 25.84 -22.25 9.70
CA GLN A 174 25.20 -21.50 10.77
C GLN A 174 23.67 -21.62 10.73
N VAL A 175 23.08 -21.58 9.54
CA VAL A 175 21.63 -21.79 9.34
C VAL A 175 21.23 -23.22 9.69
N MET A 176 22.01 -24.22 9.27
CA MET A 176 21.72 -25.63 9.57
C MET A 176 21.83 -25.96 11.08
N ALA A 177 22.73 -25.28 11.80
CA ALA A 177 22.84 -25.40 13.25
C ALA A 177 21.65 -24.74 13.98
N GLN A 178 21.13 -23.64 13.44
CA GLN A 178 19.98 -22.93 13.99
C GLN A 178 18.68 -23.74 13.83
N ASP A 179 18.46 -24.39 12.67
CA ASP A 179 17.29 -25.24 12.43
C ASP A 179 17.27 -26.51 13.31
N HIS A 180 18.45 -27.03 13.69
CA HIS A 180 18.53 -28.13 14.66
C HIS A 180 18.19 -27.68 16.10
N GLN A 181 18.43 -26.43 16.45
CA GLN A 181 18.10 -25.90 17.79
C GLN A 181 16.61 -25.59 17.93
N THR A 182 15.94 -25.10 16.89
CA THR A 182 14.48 -24.88 16.88
C THR A 182 13.68 -26.18 16.91
N SER A 183 14.22 -27.29 16.39
CA SER A 183 13.56 -28.60 16.44
C SER A 183 13.64 -29.29 17.81
N HIS A 184 14.54 -28.85 18.71
CA HIS A 184 14.74 -29.44 20.04
C HIS A 184 14.08 -28.68 21.20
N GLN A 185 13.32 -27.61 20.92
CA GLN A 185 12.50 -26.91 21.93
C GLN A 185 11.00 -27.19 21.75
N GLN A 186 10.61 -28.47 21.85
CA GLN A 186 9.27 -28.85 22.29
C GLN A 186 9.34 -29.13 23.79
N PRO A 187 8.59 -28.42 24.66
CA PRO A 187 8.55 -28.76 26.08
C PRO A 187 7.84 -30.10 26.26
N THR A 188 8.55 -31.05 26.84
CA THR A 188 8.00 -32.27 27.41
C THR A 188 7.22 -31.93 28.68
N GLU A 189 5.93 -31.62 28.55
CA GLU A 189 5.01 -31.67 29.70
C GLU A 189 4.72 -33.14 30.03
N ASN A 190 5.43 -33.62 31.03
CA ASN A 190 5.28 -34.95 31.59
C ASN A 190 4.00 -35.05 32.43
N ARG A 191 3.21 -36.08 32.10
CA ARG A 191 2.23 -36.78 32.94
C ARG A 191 2.48 -36.67 34.45
N HIS A 192 1.40 -36.50 35.22
CA HIS A 192 1.14 -37.32 36.41
C HIS A 192 -0.31 -37.82 36.39
N SER A 193 -0.45 -39.14 36.43
CA SER A 193 -1.70 -39.87 36.76
C SER A 193 -1.92 -39.86 38.27
N SER A 194 -3.17 -39.87 38.73
CA SER A 194 -3.73 -41.01 39.48
C SER A 194 -5.13 -40.77 40.00
N ALA A 195 -5.86 -41.88 40.07
CA ALA A 195 -7.20 -42.08 40.61
C ALA A 195 -7.41 -41.55 42.04
N HIS A 196 -8.60 -41.02 42.29
CA HIS A 196 -9.58 -41.59 43.23
C HIS A 196 -10.97 -40.99 43.02
#